data_AF-A0A6M0BKV1-F1
#
_entry.id   AF-A0A6M0BKV1-F1
#
_cell.length_a   1.000
_cell.length_b   1.000
_cell.length_c   1.000
_cell.angle_alpha   90.00
_cell.angle_beta   90.00
_cell.angle_gamma   90.00
#
_symmetry.space_group_name_H-M   'P 1'
#
loop_
_entity.id
_entity.type
_entity.pdbx_description
1 polymer ?
#
loop_
_entity_poly.entity_id
_entity_poly.type
_entity_poly.pdbx_seq_one_letter_code
_entity_poly.pdbx_strand_id
1 'polypeptide(L)'
;QMNIRLLQQSDFDAVDDLDTGFQAESLMCWAKMAVRFNAAMVNYRESVLAGLRAEGHLVMDVSPVSSTKAGKKKSKGLPQAEELGAQNALMAAITAVRDQNYQAECNAIASSQDFSDREYQTISKRLVKTPSERRSLRKYDLKQRYAIPITPELVVKDDQGWYQQLRLHYFLTLGRQHLAERDAKVARLLIEQGQGSIFLPDFNRAVLGAMIGTMKVLGIPILLENLERELKNTDQDLQEMAAIALANRCAIKTITGIGLAKKATPIVIIRRFLDKIGYGLQCIRYQSQGKKRFRVYQLVSPEDGRMEVFQRWLASDGQSLGTSEILLDNGLSPRSGNTQSVDSENSNYVQLCLNV
;
A
#
# COMPACT_ATOMS: atom_id res chain seq x y z
N GLN A 1 -12.19 15.93 2.36
CA GLN A 1 -13.45 16.54 1.88
C GLN A 1 -13.96 15.92 0.59
N MET A 2 -13.13 15.71 -0.45
CA MET A 2 -13.61 15.13 -1.73
C MET A 2 -14.25 13.73 -1.59
N ASN A 3 -13.67 12.83 -0.79
CA ASN A 3 -14.22 11.49 -0.58
C ASN A 3 -15.59 11.52 0.11
N ILE A 4 -15.78 12.43 1.07
CA ILE A 4 -17.06 12.61 1.78
C ILE A 4 -18.13 13.10 0.79
N ARG A 5 -17.81 14.11 -0.02
CA ARG A 5 -18.74 14.64 -1.04
C ARG A 5 -19.12 13.58 -2.09
N LEU A 6 -18.17 12.75 -2.52
CA LEU A 6 -18.46 11.67 -3.46
C LEU A 6 -19.39 10.61 -2.85
N LEU A 7 -19.27 10.36 -1.54
CA LEU A 7 -20.15 9.44 -0.82
C LEU A 7 -21.55 10.04 -0.62
N GLN A 8 -21.66 11.34 -0.28
CA GLN A 8 -22.94 12.07 -0.21
C GLN A 8 -23.70 12.04 -1.54
N GLN A 9 -22.99 12.19 -2.66
CA GLN A 9 -23.57 12.12 -4.01
C GLN A 9 -24.04 10.71 -4.41
N SER A 10 -23.80 9.69 -3.60
CA SER A 10 -24.16 8.30 -3.85
C SER A 10 -25.38 7.85 -3.04
N ASP A 11 -26.32 8.77 -2.72
CA ASP A 11 -27.53 8.56 -1.90
C ASP A 11 -27.23 7.99 -0.50
N PHE A 12 -26.27 8.60 0.21
CA PHE A 12 -25.97 8.24 1.59
C PHE A 12 -26.32 9.38 2.57
N ASP A 13 -27.62 9.48 2.89
CA ASP A 13 -28.22 10.54 3.74
C ASP A 13 -27.61 10.60 5.16
N ALA A 14 -27.08 9.49 5.68
CA ALA A 14 -26.46 9.43 7.02
C ALA A 14 -25.09 10.14 7.12
N VAL A 15 -24.57 10.69 6.02
CA VAL A 15 -23.32 11.49 5.98
C VAL A 15 -23.62 13.00 5.91
N ASP A 16 -24.88 13.41 5.81
CA ASP A 16 -25.25 14.84 5.74
C ASP A 16 -25.04 15.59 7.07
N ASP A 17 -25.16 14.89 8.21
CA ASP A 17 -24.96 15.45 9.57
C ASP A 17 -23.53 15.26 10.12
N LEU A 18 -22.55 14.95 9.27
CA LEU A 18 -21.18 14.74 9.73
C LEU A 18 -20.49 16.04 10.14
N ASP A 19 -20.15 16.14 11.43
CA ASP A 19 -19.26 17.18 11.93
C ASP A 19 -17.84 16.97 11.39
N THR A 20 -17.57 17.54 10.22
CA THR A 20 -16.23 17.59 9.62
C THR A 20 -15.31 18.61 10.29
N GLY A 21 -15.82 19.40 11.24
CA GLY A 21 -15.07 20.33 12.07
C GLY A 21 -14.49 19.70 13.35
N PHE A 22 -14.88 18.46 13.66
CA PHE A 22 -14.37 17.72 14.81
C PHE A 22 -12.84 17.59 14.78
N GLN A 23 -12.20 17.91 15.91
CA GLN A 23 -10.76 17.77 16.17
C GLN A 23 -9.81 18.56 15.25
N ALA A 24 -10.06 19.85 15.03
CA ALA A 24 -9.13 20.73 14.33
C ALA A 24 -7.71 20.69 14.94
N GLU A 25 -7.60 20.64 16.27
CA GLU A 25 -6.35 20.53 17.00
C GLU A 25 -5.65 19.19 16.77
N SER A 26 -6.38 18.06 16.81
CA SER A 26 -5.80 16.74 16.54
C SER A 26 -5.38 16.61 15.08
N LEU A 27 -6.14 17.17 14.15
CA LEU A 27 -5.78 17.22 12.73
C LEU A 27 -4.53 18.06 12.50
N MET A 28 -4.43 19.22 13.16
CA MET A 28 -3.24 20.07 13.12
C MET A 28 -2.03 19.40 13.77
N CYS A 29 -2.22 18.71 14.90
CA CYS A 29 -1.17 17.93 15.56
C CYS A 29 -0.68 16.81 14.63
N TRP A 30 -1.60 16.03 14.06
CA TRP A 30 -1.30 15.01 13.07
C TRP A 30 -0.53 15.59 11.88
N ALA A 31 -0.96 16.73 11.33
CA ALA A 31 -0.28 17.37 10.22
C ALA A 31 1.14 17.84 10.60
N LYS A 32 1.32 18.46 11.78
CA LYS A 32 2.64 18.87 12.29
C LYS A 32 3.56 17.66 12.47
N MET A 33 3.05 16.56 13.03
CA MET A 33 3.83 15.33 13.21
C MET A 33 4.20 14.69 11.87
N ALA A 34 3.27 14.64 10.92
CA ALA A 34 3.53 14.14 9.56
C ALA A 34 4.61 14.97 8.84
N VAL A 35 4.54 16.30 8.94
CA VAL A 35 5.57 17.21 8.37
C VAL A 35 6.91 16.98 9.04
N ARG A 36 6.96 16.92 10.38
CA ARG A 36 8.20 16.65 11.12
C ARG A 36 8.82 15.32 10.71
N PHE A 37 8.02 14.27 10.61
CA PHE A 37 8.49 12.94 10.19
C PHE A 37 9.06 12.99 8.77
N ASN A 38 8.34 13.61 7.82
CA ASN A 38 8.80 13.78 6.45
C ASN A 38 10.09 14.61 6.35
N ALA A 39 10.22 15.66 7.16
CA ALA A 39 11.44 16.47 7.23
C ALA A 39 12.61 15.68 7.82
N ALA A 40 12.38 14.89 8.87
CA ALA A 40 13.40 14.05 9.49
C ALA A 40 13.94 12.99 8.54
N MET A 41 13.14 12.53 7.57
CA MET A 41 13.57 11.56 6.55
C MET A 41 14.74 12.05 5.69
N VAL A 42 14.93 13.37 5.56
CA VAL A 42 16.10 13.94 4.87
C VAL A 42 17.41 13.54 5.56
N ASN A 43 17.38 13.44 6.90
CA ASN A 43 18.55 13.13 7.74
C ASN A 43 18.50 11.70 8.31
N TYR A 44 17.72 10.81 7.66
CA TYR A 44 17.50 9.45 8.17
C TYR A 44 18.81 8.68 8.28
N ARG A 45 19.70 8.81 7.27
CA ARG A 45 21.02 8.16 7.26
C ARG A 45 21.84 8.60 8.47
N GLU A 46 21.98 9.90 8.70
CA GLU A 46 22.76 10.45 9.80
C GLU A 46 22.22 9.95 11.15
N SER A 47 20.89 9.86 11.27
CA SER A 47 20.22 9.40 12.49
C SER A 47 20.54 7.93 12.78
N VAL A 48 20.48 7.06 11.76
CA VAL A 48 20.85 5.64 11.87
C VAL A 48 22.33 5.49 12.22
N LEU A 49 23.22 6.23 11.55
CA LEU A 49 24.66 6.19 11.83
C LEU A 49 24.99 6.68 13.25
N ALA A 50 24.26 7.68 13.75
CA ALA A 50 24.42 8.15 15.13
C ALA A 50 23.98 7.08 16.13
N GLY A 51 22.86 6.40 15.89
CA GLY A 51 22.38 5.28 16.71
C GLY A 51 23.39 4.13 16.78
N LEU A 52 23.91 3.71 15.62
CA LEU A 52 24.93 2.66 15.54
C LEU A 52 26.18 3.01 16.36
N ARG A 53 26.67 4.25 16.27
CA ARG A 53 27.80 4.70 17.10
C ARG A 53 27.47 4.71 18.59
N ALA A 54 26.26 5.12 18.97
CA ALA A 54 25.82 5.13 20.36
C ALA A 54 25.70 3.72 20.96
N GLU A 55 25.36 2.72 20.13
CA GLU A 55 25.37 1.29 20.49
C GLU A 55 26.78 0.67 20.52
N GLY A 56 27.82 1.46 20.19
CA GLY A 56 29.22 1.02 20.20
C GLY A 56 29.70 0.38 18.90
N HIS A 57 28.91 0.45 17.81
CA HIS A 57 29.33 -0.05 16.51
C HIS A 57 30.35 0.89 15.84
N LEU A 58 31.37 0.29 15.21
CA LEU A 58 32.38 1.00 14.42
C LEU A 58 31.82 1.34 13.04
N VAL A 59 31.48 2.62 12.81
CA VAL A 59 31.07 3.12 11.50
C VAL A 59 32.30 3.60 10.72
N MET A 60 32.70 2.84 9.70
CA MET A 60 33.81 3.18 8.81
C MET A 60 33.30 3.73 7.48
N ASP A 61 33.80 4.90 7.06
CA ASP A 61 33.53 5.41 5.72
C ASP A 61 34.37 4.64 4.70
N VAL A 62 33.71 3.86 3.84
CA VAL A 62 34.37 3.20 2.71
C VAL A 62 34.60 4.26 1.64
N SER A 63 35.87 4.60 1.40
CA SER A 63 36.23 5.43 0.24
C SER A 63 35.74 4.72 -1.02
N PRO A 64 34.95 5.37 -1.89
CA PRO A 64 34.51 4.73 -3.12
C PRO A 64 35.76 4.36 -3.92
N VAL A 65 35.95 3.06 -4.15
CA VAL A 65 36.96 2.58 -5.09
C VAL A 65 36.64 3.28 -6.41
N SER A 66 37.49 4.22 -6.80
CA SER A 66 37.31 5.02 -7.99
C SER A 66 37.22 4.08 -9.18
N SER A 67 36.01 3.86 -9.69
CA SER A 67 35.81 3.31 -11.02
C SER A 67 36.15 4.39 -12.05
N THR A 68 37.42 4.81 -12.08
CA THR A 68 37.95 5.70 -13.10
C THR A 68 38.01 4.95 -14.42
N LYS A 69 36.93 5.09 -15.21
CA LYS A 69 37.02 5.04 -16.67
C LYS A 69 37.82 6.25 -17.16
N ALA A 70 39.15 6.19 -17.13
CA ALA A 70 40.03 7.00 -17.98
C ALA A 70 41.50 6.58 -17.82
N GLY A 71 42.15 6.25 -18.94
CA GLY A 71 43.60 6.39 -19.10
C GLY A 71 44.47 5.25 -18.58
N LYS A 72 44.87 4.34 -19.49
CA LYS A 72 46.01 3.44 -19.33
C LYS A 72 47.26 4.21 -18.84
N LYS A 73 47.74 3.92 -17.63
CA LYS A 73 49.17 3.84 -17.31
C LYS A 73 49.39 2.72 -16.28
N LYS A 74 50.26 1.78 -16.65
CA LYS A 74 50.61 0.58 -15.89
C LYS A 74 51.33 1.00 -14.59
N SER A 75 50.78 0.62 -13.44
CA SER A 75 51.55 0.35 -12.22
C SER A 75 51.13 -1.02 -11.69
N LYS A 76 52.08 -1.96 -11.73
CA LYS A 76 51.96 -3.29 -11.15
C LYS A 76 51.85 -3.18 -9.62
N GLY A 77 50.83 -3.80 -9.06
CA GLY A 77 50.63 -4.01 -7.63
C GLY A 77 49.29 -4.71 -7.41
N LEU A 78 49.26 -6.04 -7.51
CA LEU A 78 48.16 -6.89 -7.04
C LEU A 78 48.17 -6.80 -5.50
N PRO A 79 47.09 -6.27 -4.87
CA PRO A 79 46.16 -7.16 -4.18
C PRO A 79 44.71 -6.58 -4.10
N GLN A 80 44.00 -6.38 -5.22
CA GLN A 80 42.61 -5.84 -5.19
C GLN A 80 41.51 -6.83 -5.61
N ALA A 81 41.85 -7.95 -6.26
CA ALA A 81 40.85 -8.91 -6.74
C ALA A 81 40.31 -9.83 -5.62
N GLU A 82 41.17 -10.23 -4.68
CA GLU A 82 40.80 -11.12 -3.57
C GLU A 82 39.93 -10.40 -2.54
N GLU A 83 40.21 -9.12 -2.25
CA GLU A 83 39.45 -8.33 -1.27
C GLU A 83 38.05 -7.96 -1.79
N LEU A 84 37.93 -7.59 -3.08
CA LEU A 84 36.63 -7.39 -3.73
C LEU A 84 35.84 -8.70 -3.84
N GLY A 85 36.53 -9.83 -4.09
CA GLY A 85 35.95 -11.17 -4.08
C GLY A 85 35.42 -11.58 -2.71
N ALA A 86 36.19 -11.31 -1.64
CA ALA A 86 35.80 -11.59 -0.26
C ALA A 86 34.62 -10.72 0.20
N GLN A 87 34.59 -9.43 -0.17
CA GLN A 87 33.44 -8.54 0.12
C GLN A 87 32.17 -9.00 -0.60
N ASN A 88 32.28 -9.40 -1.86
CA ASN A 88 31.15 -9.95 -2.61
C ASN A 88 30.66 -11.29 -2.02
N ALA A 89 31.58 -12.14 -1.55
CA ALA A 89 31.25 -13.39 -0.88
C ALA A 89 30.55 -13.15 0.47
N LEU A 90 31.01 -12.18 1.26
CA LEU A 90 30.36 -11.80 2.52
C LEU A 90 28.95 -11.25 2.30
N MET A 91 28.78 -10.34 1.32
CA MET A 91 27.45 -9.82 0.96
C MET A 91 26.51 -10.91 0.47
N ALA A 92 27.02 -11.86 -0.31
CA ALA A 92 26.26 -13.02 -0.75
C ALA A 92 25.85 -13.91 0.44
N ALA A 93 26.75 -14.14 1.39
CA ALA A 93 26.47 -14.91 2.60
C ALA A 93 25.41 -14.24 3.49
N ILE A 94 25.52 -12.92 3.74
CA ILE A 94 24.53 -12.16 4.51
C ILE A 94 23.16 -12.21 3.82
N THR A 95 23.13 -12.04 2.49
CA THR A 95 21.90 -12.12 1.70
C THR A 95 21.27 -13.51 1.80
N ALA A 96 22.07 -14.57 1.70
CA ALA A 96 21.59 -15.94 1.83
C ALA A 96 20.99 -16.23 3.21
N VAL A 97 21.65 -15.78 4.29
CA VAL A 97 21.14 -15.94 5.67
C VAL A 97 19.84 -15.15 5.86
N ARG A 98 19.78 -13.91 5.35
CA ARG A 98 18.57 -13.09 5.39
C ARG A 98 17.41 -13.78 4.68
N ASP A 99 17.64 -14.28 3.46
CA ASP A 99 16.61 -14.89 2.64
C ASP A 99 16.17 -16.24 3.23
N GLN A 100 17.10 -17.01 3.82
CA GLN A 100 16.78 -18.23 4.57
C GLN A 100 15.92 -17.94 5.80
N ASN A 101 16.28 -16.93 6.60
CA ASN A 101 15.50 -16.54 7.78
C ASN A 101 14.10 -16.06 7.39
N TYR A 102 13.99 -15.28 6.32
CA TYR A 102 12.71 -14.83 5.80
C TYR A 102 11.85 -16.01 5.33
N GLN A 103 12.41 -16.94 4.56
CA GLN A 103 11.70 -18.13 4.11
C GLN A 103 11.25 -19.01 5.29
N ALA A 104 12.09 -19.17 6.31
CA ALA A 104 11.75 -19.90 7.52
C ALA A 104 10.57 -19.25 8.27
N GLU A 105 10.52 -17.92 8.32
CA GLU A 105 9.41 -17.19 8.93
C GLU A 105 8.11 -17.35 8.11
N CYS A 106 8.17 -17.22 6.79
CA CYS A 106 7.01 -17.45 5.92
C CYS A 106 6.46 -18.88 6.08
N ASN A 107 7.34 -19.88 6.14
CA ASN A 107 6.97 -21.27 6.41
C ASN A 107 6.31 -21.41 7.78
N ALA A 108 6.89 -20.81 8.82
CA ALA A 108 6.37 -20.88 10.19
C ALA A 108 5.01 -20.18 10.34
N ILE A 109 4.74 -19.10 9.58
CA ILE A 109 3.44 -18.45 9.51
C ILE A 109 2.43 -19.38 8.82
N ALA A 110 2.76 -19.93 7.65
CA ALA A 110 1.84 -20.81 6.94
C ALA A 110 1.49 -22.07 7.75
N SER A 111 2.46 -22.63 8.48
CA SER A 111 2.28 -23.83 9.32
C SER A 111 1.74 -23.54 10.72
N SER A 112 1.50 -22.28 11.10
CA SER A 112 1.06 -21.96 12.46
C SER A 112 -0.35 -22.48 12.75
N GLN A 113 -0.69 -22.58 14.02
CA GLN A 113 -2.05 -22.94 14.47
C GLN A 113 -3.08 -21.92 13.97
N ASP A 114 -4.23 -22.42 13.50
CA ASP A 114 -5.39 -21.60 13.17
C ASP A 114 -6.07 -21.11 14.45
N PHE A 115 -6.37 -19.82 14.52
CA PHE A 115 -7.22 -19.27 15.57
C PHE A 115 -8.69 -19.29 15.19
N SER A 116 -9.54 -19.57 16.18
CA SER A 116 -10.94 -19.17 16.16
C SER A 116 -11.09 -17.66 16.34
N ASP A 117 -12.26 -17.12 15.98
CA ASP A 117 -12.53 -15.68 16.10
C ASP A 117 -12.38 -15.17 17.55
N ARG A 118 -12.76 -16.00 18.54
CA ARG A 118 -12.63 -15.67 19.97
C ARG A 118 -11.17 -15.61 20.42
N GLU A 119 -10.36 -16.57 19.97
CA GLU A 119 -8.93 -16.60 20.28
C GLU A 119 -8.21 -15.43 19.64
N TYR A 120 -8.53 -15.13 18.37
CA TYR A 120 -8.01 -13.97 17.65
C TYR A 120 -8.29 -12.67 18.40
N GLN A 121 -9.56 -12.44 18.79
CA GLN A 121 -9.94 -11.23 19.54
C GLN A 121 -9.23 -11.11 20.89
N THR A 122 -9.05 -12.22 21.59
CA THR A 122 -8.39 -12.25 22.91
C THR A 122 -6.91 -11.94 22.78
N ILE A 123 -6.22 -12.61 21.87
CA ILE A 123 -4.77 -12.50 21.69
C ILE A 123 -4.40 -11.16 21.03
N SER A 124 -5.21 -10.68 20.08
CA SER A 124 -4.98 -9.40 19.41
C SER A 124 -4.95 -8.23 20.41
N LYS A 125 -5.83 -8.24 21.41
CA LYS A 125 -5.90 -7.23 22.47
C LYS A 125 -4.75 -7.28 23.48
N ARG A 126 -4.02 -8.40 23.58
CA ARG A 126 -2.93 -8.52 24.56
C ARG A 126 -1.72 -7.66 24.15
N LEU A 127 -1.16 -6.91 25.09
CA LEU A 127 -0.02 -6.01 24.83
C LEU A 127 1.25 -6.77 24.38
N VAL A 128 1.60 -7.84 25.09
CA VAL A 128 2.78 -8.66 24.80
C VAL A 128 2.33 -9.94 24.09
N LYS A 129 2.99 -10.30 22.97
CA LYS A 129 2.66 -11.49 22.17
C LYS A 129 3.92 -12.32 21.94
N THR A 130 3.83 -13.64 22.11
CA THR A 130 4.93 -14.56 21.78
C THR A 130 5.11 -14.65 20.26
N PRO A 131 6.28 -15.10 19.76
CA PRO A 131 6.47 -15.32 18.32
C PRO A 131 5.43 -16.24 17.68
N SER A 132 5.06 -17.34 18.36
CA SER A 132 4.04 -18.27 17.86
C SER A 132 2.68 -17.60 17.71
N GLU A 133 2.27 -16.80 18.69
CA GLU A 133 0.99 -16.10 18.64
C GLU A 133 0.98 -15.01 17.56
N ARG A 134 2.10 -14.32 17.34
CA ARG A 134 2.21 -13.35 16.22
C ARG A 134 2.05 -14.04 14.87
N ARG A 135 2.64 -15.23 14.69
CA ARG A 135 2.51 -16.04 13.46
C ARG A 135 1.08 -16.50 13.24
N SER A 136 0.42 -16.99 14.28
CA SER A 136 -1.00 -17.39 14.23
C SER A 136 -1.95 -16.22 13.96
N LEU A 137 -1.73 -15.05 14.58
CA LEU A 137 -2.48 -13.84 14.23
C LEU A 137 -2.28 -13.47 12.76
N ARG A 138 -1.03 -13.46 12.29
CA ARG A 138 -0.71 -13.15 10.89
C ARG A 138 -1.39 -14.12 9.92
N LYS A 139 -1.36 -15.42 10.20
CA LYS A 139 -2.06 -16.44 9.40
C LYS A 139 -3.56 -16.21 9.39
N TYR A 140 -4.17 -15.89 10.53
CA TYR A 140 -5.59 -15.56 10.63
C TYR A 140 -5.94 -14.34 9.78
N ASP A 141 -5.17 -13.25 9.86
CA ASP A 141 -5.38 -12.05 9.05
C ASP A 141 -5.35 -12.37 7.55
N LEU A 142 -4.36 -13.17 7.11
CA LEU A 142 -4.24 -13.58 5.71
C LEU A 142 -5.43 -14.45 5.28
N LYS A 143 -5.91 -15.36 6.14
CA LYS A 143 -7.07 -16.22 5.88
C LYS A 143 -8.32 -15.39 5.64
N GLN A 144 -8.51 -14.37 6.47
CA GLN A 144 -9.63 -13.44 6.34
C GLN A 144 -9.50 -12.56 5.09
N ARG A 145 -8.28 -12.10 4.72
CA ARG A 145 -8.07 -11.22 3.55
C ARG A 145 -8.30 -11.93 2.23
N TYR A 146 -7.75 -13.13 2.09
CA TYR A 146 -7.68 -13.80 0.80
C TYR A 146 -8.71 -14.92 0.62
N ALA A 147 -9.27 -15.45 1.71
CA ALA A 147 -10.25 -16.54 1.69
C ALA A 147 -9.79 -17.79 0.90
N ILE A 148 -8.47 -18.00 0.82
CA ILE A 148 -7.78 -19.15 0.21
C ILE A 148 -6.81 -19.75 1.22
N PRO A 149 -6.32 -20.99 1.02
CA PRO A 149 -5.32 -21.60 1.90
C PRO A 149 -4.04 -20.76 2.01
N ILE A 150 -3.52 -20.65 3.24
CA ILE A 150 -2.32 -19.85 3.50
C ILE A 150 -1.07 -20.67 3.22
N THR A 151 -0.35 -20.31 2.16
CA THR A 151 0.94 -20.89 1.80
C THR A 151 2.07 -19.89 2.07
N PRO A 152 3.34 -20.35 2.19
CA PRO A 152 4.48 -19.45 2.34
C PRO A 152 4.58 -18.43 1.20
N GLU A 153 4.27 -18.82 -0.03
CA GLU A 153 4.27 -17.94 -1.20
C GLU A 153 3.22 -16.85 -1.09
N LEU A 154 2.05 -17.15 -0.51
CA LEU A 154 1.03 -16.14 -0.24
C LEU A 154 1.50 -15.10 0.78
N VAL A 155 2.21 -15.53 1.83
CA VAL A 155 2.80 -14.61 2.82
C VAL A 155 3.76 -13.64 2.12
N VAL A 156 4.64 -14.17 1.26
CA VAL A 156 5.58 -13.35 0.48
C VAL A 156 4.84 -12.35 -0.43
N LYS A 157 3.77 -12.78 -1.09
CA LYS A 157 2.94 -11.89 -1.92
C LYS A 157 2.29 -10.77 -1.09
N ASP A 158 1.69 -11.07 0.06
CA ASP A 158 1.06 -10.04 0.92
C ASP A 158 2.10 -9.01 1.40
N ASP A 159 3.28 -9.46 1.83
CA ASP A 159 4.38 -8.58 2.25
C ASP A 159 4.86 -7.65 1.13
N GLN A 160 4.77 -8.10 -0.12
CA GLN A 160 5.08 -7.30 -1.32
C GLN A 160 3.93 -6.36 -1.74
N GLY A 161 2.84 -6.29 -0.96
CA GLY A 161 1.71 -5.39 -1.19
C GLY A 161 0.65 -5.95 -2.15
N TRP A 162 0.64 -7.26 -2.40
CA TRP A 162 -0.31 -7.91 -3.33
C TRP A 162 -1.77 -7.60 -2.98
N TYR A 163 -2.13 -7.61 -1.69
CA TYR A 163 -3.50 -7.32 -1.24
C TYR A 163 -4.04 -5.98 -1.74
N GLN A 164 -3.23 -4.92 -1.72
CA GLN A 164 -3.64 -3.60 -2.18
C GLN A 164 -3.89 -3.59 -3.70
N GLN A 165 -3.05 -4.30 -4.46
CA GLN A 165 -3.23 -4.43 -5.91
C GLN A 165 -4.52 -5.17 -6.25
N LEU A 166 -4.80 -6.27 -5.51
CA LEU A 166 -6.02 -7.05 -5.66
C LEU A 166 -7.26 -6.22 -5.38
N ARG A 167 -7.31 -5.51 -4.24
CA ARG A 167 -8.43 -4.62 -3.89
C ARG A 167 -8.73 -3.64 -5.00
N LEU A 168 -7.71 -2.90 -5.44
CA LEU A 168 -7.89 -1.88 -6.47
C LEU A 168 -8.37 -2.49 -7.78
N HIS A 169 -7.79 -3.61 -8.20
CA HIS A 169 -8.18 -4.27 -9.45
C HIS A 169 -9.59 -4.84 -9.39
N TYR A 170 -9.96 -5.52 -8.29
CA TYR A 170 -11.29 -6.09 -8.09
C TYR A 170 -12.38 -5.02 -8.17
N PHE A 171 -12.24 -3.92 -7.41
CA PHE A 171 -13.24 -2.84 -7.41
C PHE A 171 -13.20 -1.97 -8.67
N LEU A 172 -12.13 -2.05 -9.47
CA LEU A 172 -12.07 -1.42 -10.78
C LEU A 172 -12.87 -2.21 -11.84
N THR A 173 -12.96 -3.53 -11.67
CA THR A 173 -13.60 -4.46 -12.62
C THR A 173 -14.79 -5.20 -11.99
N LEU A 174 -14.62 -6.45 -11.57
CA LEU A 174 -15.69 -7.38 -11.18
C LEU A 174 -16.53 -6.87 -9.99
N GLY A 175 -15.87 -6.32 -8.98
CA GLY A 175 -16.50 -5.88 -7.73
C GLY A 175 -17.06 -4.46 -7.79
N ARG A 176 -17.05 -3.81 -8.95
CA ARG A 176 -17.35 -2.37 -9.06
C ARG A 176 -18.72 -2.00 -8.48
N GLN A 177 -19.73 -2.83 -8.68
CA GLN A 177 -21.09 -2.62 -8.18
C GLN A 177 -21.16 -2.62 -6.64
N HIS A 178 -20.26 -3.33 -5.96
CA HIS A 178 -20.25 -3.46 -4.49
C HIS A 178 -19.43 -2.37 -3.80
N LEU A 179 -18.71 -1.53 -4.56
CA LEU A 179 -17.79 -0.52 -4.02
C LEU A 179 -18.50 0.53 -3.16
N ALA A 180 -19.65 1.04 -3.62
CA ALA A 180 -20.38 2.10 -2.93
C ALA A 180 -20.86 1.62 -1.54
N GLU A 181 -21.42 0.42 -1.48
CA GLU A 181 -21.90 -0.20 -0.25
C GLU A 181 -20.75 -0.53 0.70
N ARG A 182 -19.63 -1.02 0.17
CA ARG A 182 -18.40 -1.26 0.94
C ARG A 182 -17.88 0.05 1.56
N ASP A 183 -17.74 1.10 0.77
CA ASP A 183 -17.29 2.41 1.27
C ASP A 183 -18.27 3.01 2.29
N ALA A 184 -19.59 2.83 2.09
CA ALA A 184 -20.62 3.25 3.04
C ALA A 184 -20.58 2.47 4.35
N LYS A 185 -20.34 1.16 4.32
CA LYS A 185 -20.15 0.35 5.54
C LYS A 185 -18.89 0.75 6.30
N VAL A 186 -17.78 0.99 5.60
CA VAL A 186 -16.53 1.50 6.19
C VAL A 186 -16.76 2.87 6.85
N ALA A 187 -17.50 3.76 6.17
CA ALA A 187 -17.86 5.07 6.72
C ALA A 187 -18.66 4.92 8.03
N ARG A 188 -19.71 4.09 8.04
CA ARG A 188 -20.53 3.84 9.24
C ARG A 188 -19.71 3.33 10.41
N LEU A 189 -18.86 2.35 10.17
CA LEU A 189 -18.00 1.79 11.21
C LEU A 189 -17.07 2.87 11.80
N LEU A 190 -16.48 3.73 10.97
CA LEU A 190 -15.65 4.84 11.44
C LEU A 190 -16.44 5.84 12.27
N ILE A 191 -17.68 6.15 11.89
CA ILE A 191 -18.60 7.01 12.64
C ILE A 191 -18.91 6.39 14.01
N GLU A 192 -19.25 5.10 14.05
CA GLU A 192 -19.56 4.38 15.28
C GLU A 192 -18.36 4.36 16.23
N GLN A 193 -17.16 4.09 15.70
CA GLN A 193 -15.91 4.12 16.48
C GLN A 193 -15.57 5.52 17.00
N GLY A 194 -15.85 6.56 16.21
CA GLY A 194 -15.65 7.95 16.56
C GLY A 194 -16.83 8.59 17.28
N GLN A 195 -17.81 7.80 17.75
CA GLN A 195 -18.99 8.26 18.49
C GLN A 195 -19.75 9.40 17.78
N GLY A 196 -19.97 9.27 16.48
CA GLY A 196 -20.65 10.27 15.65
C GLY A 196 -19.70 11.19 14.88
N SER A 197 -18.39 11.13 15.15
CA SER A 197 -17.39 11.95 14.47
C SER A 197 -16.45 11.13 13.58
N ILE A 198 -15.91 11.73 12.51
CA ILE A 198 -14.96 11.07 11.61
C ILE A 198 -13.61 11.80 11.60
N PHE A 199 -12.54 11.05 11.84
CA PHE A 199 -11.19 11.55 11.60
C PHE A 199 -10.81 11.42 10.12
N LEU A 200 -10.64 12.57 9.44
CA LEU A 200 -10.47 12.64 7.98
C LEU A 200 -9.29 11.81 7.43
N PRO A 201 -8.10 11.76 8.06
CA PRO A 201 -6.99 10.94 7.57
C PRO A 201 -7.34 9.44 7.49
N ASP A 202 -8.03 8.91 8.49
CA ASP A 202 -8.41 7.50 8.55
C ASP A 202 -9.48 7.18 7.52
N PHE A 203 -10.49 8.05 7.40
CA PHE A 203 -11.52 7.92 6.36
C PHE A 203 -10.94 7.92 4.95
N ASN A 204 -10.04 8.86 4.65
CA ASN A 204 -9.42 8.95 3.33
C ASN A 204 -8.56 7.71 2.99
N ARG A 205 -7.94 7.09 4.00
CA ARG A 205 -7.16 5.85 3.83
C ARG A 205 -8.06 4.63 3.62
N ALA A 206 -9.22 4.60 4.27
CA ALA A 206 -10.09 3.44 4.28
C ALA A 206 -11.00 3.33 3.03
N VAL A 207 -11.42 4.47 2.46
CA VAL A 207 -12.35 4.56 1.32
C VAL A 207 -11.63 4.47 -0.03
N LEU A 208 -12.18 3.72 -0.99
CA LEU A 208 -11.55 3.49 -2.30
C LEU A 208 -12.19 4.28 -3.46
N GLY A 209 -13.41 4.79 -3.27
CA GLY A 209 -14.23 5.41 -4.32
C GLY A 209 -13.51 6.46 -5.16
N ALA A 210 -12.77 7.39 -4.54
CA ALA A 210 -12.05 8.43 -5.28
C ALA A 210 -10.88 7.90 -6.10
N MET A 211 -10.14 6.91 -5.58
CA MET A 211 -9.06 6.24 -6.31
C MET A 211 -9.62 5.54 -7.55
N ILE A 212 -10.65 4.70 -7.36
CA ILE A 212 -11.30 3.94 -8.44
C ILE A 212 -11.99 4.88 -9.44
N GLY A 213 -12.61 5.96 -8.96
CA GLY A 213 -13.20 7.01 -9.79
C GLY A 213 -12.15 7.70 -10.66
N THR A 214 -10.99 8.05 -10.08
CA THR A 214 -9.87 8.64 -10.83
C THR A 214 -9.37 7.68 -11.92
N MET A 215 -9.19 6.40 -11.60
CA MET A 215 -8.76 5.40 -12.58
C MET A 215 -9.79 5.18 -13.70
N LYS A 216 -11.10 5.25 -13.37
CA LYS A 216 -12.18 5.21 -14.36
C LYS A 216 -12.14 6.41 -15.31
N VAL A 217 -12.01 7.62 -14.78
CA VAL A 217 -11.92 8.86 -15.58
C VAL A 217 -10.70 8.84 -16.51
N LEU A 218 -9.59 8.25 -16.06
CA LEU A 218 -8.39 8.06 -16.88
C LEU A 218 -8.49 6.87 -17.86
N GLY A 219 -9.63 6.20 -17.96
CA GLY A 219 -9.88 5.14 -18.94
C GLY A 219 -9.12 3.83 -18.66
N ILE A 220 -8.60 3.61 -17.44
CA ILE A 220 -7.87 2.37 -17.12
C ILE A 220 -8.73 1.11 -17.33
N PRO A 221 -10.02 1.04 -16.93
CA PRO A 221 -10.86 -0.13 -17.19
C PRO A 221 -10.93 -0.51 -18.68
N ILE A 222 -11.05 0.49 -19.56
CA ILE A 222 -11.14 0.29 -21.02
C ILE A 222 -9.84 -0.35 -21.56
N LEU A 223 -8.69 0.00 -20.99
CA LEU A 223 -7.42 -0.63 -21.36
C LEU A 223 -7.36 -2.10 -20.92
N LEU A 224 -8.00 -2.46 -19.80
CA LEU A 224 -8.02 -3.83 -19.29
C LEU A 224 -8.95 -4.76 -20.09
N GLU A 225 -9.96 -4.21 -20.77
CA GLU A 225 -10.87 -4.98 -21.62
C GLU A 225 -10.19 -5.52 -22.89
N ASN A 226 -9.12 -4.86 -23.37
CA ASN A 226 -8.40 -5.27 -24.57
C ASN A 226 -6.88 -5.32 -24.35
N LEU A 227 -6.41 -6.44 -23.80
CA LEU A 227 -5.00 -6.68 -23.49
C LEU A 227 -4.12 -6.79 -24.75
N GLU A 228 -4.70 -7.16 -25.89
CA GLU A 228 -4.01 -7.26 -27.19
C GLU A 228 -3.83 -5.90 -27.88
N ARG A 229 -4.42 -4.84 -27.32
CA ARG A 229 -4.33 -3.51 -27.88
C ARG A 229 -2.89 -3.01 -27.85
N GLU A 230 -2.42 -2.59 -29.02
CA GLU A 230 -1.17 -1.86 -29.16
C GLU A 230 -1.33 -0.40 -28.73
N LEU A 231 -0.48 0.04 -27.82
CA LEU A 231 -0.48 1.38 -27.25
C LEU A 231 0.75 2.17 -27.70
N LYS A 232 0.52 3.40 -28.17
CA LYS A 232 1.56 4.34 -28.59
C LYS A 232 1.31 5.68 -27.92
N ASN A 233 2.40 6.40 -27.63
CA ASN A 233 2.26 7.76 -27.10
C ASN A 233 1.49 8.67 -28.06
N THR A 234 1.37 8.37 -29.35
CA THR A 234 0.67 9.19 -30.35
C THR A 234 -0.81 8.91 -30.46
N ASP A 235 -1.32 7.88 -29.77
CA ASP A 235 -2.74 7.52 -29.84
C ASP A 235 -3.59 8.64 -29.24
N GLN A 236 -4.67 9.01 -29.95
CA GLN A 236 -5.47 10.19 -29.65
C GLN A 236 -6.13 10.10 -28.27
N ASP A 237 -6.70 8.94 -27.94
CA ASP A 237 -7.34 8.68 -26.64
C ASP A 237 -6.33 8.73 -25.49
N LEU A 238 -5.10 8.25 -25.70
CA LEU A 238 -4.04 8.33 -24.70
C LEU A 238 -3.53 9.76 -24.51
N GLN A 239 -3.49 10.56 -25.58
CA GLN A 239 -3.17 11.98 -25.51
C GLN A 239 -4.22 12.77 -24.73
N GLU A 240 -5.51 12.49 -24.95
CA GLU A 240 -6.62 13.08 -24.22
C GLU A 240 -6.57 12.71 -22.73
N MET A 241 -6.38 11.42 -22.41
CA MET A 241 -6.18 10.95 -21.05
C MET A 241 -4.99 11.66 -20.38
N ALA A 242 -3.87 11.81 -21.08
CA ALA A 242 -2.70 12.51 -20.56
C ALA A 242 -2.98 13.99 -20.31
N ALA A 243 -3.73 14.67 -21.18
CA ALA A 243 -4.12 16.06 -20.98
C ALA A 243 -4.96 16.22 -19.69
N ILE A 244 -5.95 15.34 -19.47
CA ILE A 244 -6.76 15.31 -18.24
C ILE A 244 -5.87 15.09 -17.02
N ALA A 245 -4.96 14.12 -17.07
CA ALA A 245 -4.07 13.80 -15.96
C ALA A 245 -3.10 14.95 -15.63
N LEU A 246 -2.55 15.60 -16.65
CA LEU A 246 -1.59 16.70 -16.49
C LEU A 246 -2.25 18.00 -16.00
N ALA A 247 -3.50 18.24 -16.35
CA ALA A 247 -4.32 19.33 -15.81
C ALA A 247 -4.62 19.12 -14.31
N ASN A 248 -4.83 17.87 -13.88
CA ASN A 248 -5.30 17.54 -12.52
C ASN A 248 -4.23 16.92 -11.60
N ARG A 249 -2.94 17.15 -11.87
CA ARG A 249 -1.83 16.45 -11.17
C ARG A 249 -1.84 16.56 -9.66
N CYS A 250 -2.21 17.73 -9.13
CA CYS A 250 -2.27 17.93 -7.68
C CYS A 250 -3.35 17.03 -7.05
N ALA A 251 -4.56 17.05 -7.61
CA ALA A 251 -5.66 16.20 -7.17
C ALA A 251 -5.30 14.72 -7.32
N ILE A 252 -4.73 14.31 -8.46
CA ILE A 252 -4.28 12.93 -8.67
C ILE A 252 -3.25 12.51 -7.61
N LYS A 253 -2.25 13.34 -7.33
CA LYS A 253 -1.25 13.02 -6.29
C LYS A 253 -1.91 12.85 -4.92
N THR A 254 -2.84 13.73 -4.56
CA THR A 254 -3.55 13.69 -3.28
C THR A 254 -4.42 12.44 -3.14
N ILE A 255 -5.15 12.06 -4.19
CA ILE A 255 -6.08 10.92 -4.16
C ILE A 255 -5.33 9.59 -4.28
N THR A 256 -4.34 9.53 -5.18
CA THR A 256 -3.75 8.26 -5.62
C THR A 256 -2.34 7.99 -5.06
N GLY A 257 -1.71 9.02 -4.50
CA GLY A 257 -0.29 9.02 -4.14
C GLY A 257 0.66 9.08 -5.35
N ILE A 258 0.15 9.15 -6.58
CA ILE A 258 0.96 9.13 -7.79
C ILE A 258 1.39 10.56 -8.17
N GLY A 259 2.70 10.82 -8.07
CA GLY A 259 3.29 12.06 -8.58
C GLY A 259 3.51 12.01 -10.10
N LEU A 260 2.88 12.92 -10.84
CA LEU A 260 3.06 13.04 -12.29
C LEU A 260 3.98 14.22 -12.65
N ALA A 261 5.00 13.94 -13.47
CA ALA A 261 5.90 14.95 -14.01
C ALA A 261 5.16 15.88 -14.99
N LYS A 262 5.58 17.16 -15.09
CA LYS A 262 4.97 18.16 -15.99
C LYS A 262 4.91 17.75 -17.45
N LYS A 263 5.88 16.93 -17.88
CA LYS A 263 6.04 16.45 -19.26
C LYS A 263 5.94 14.91 -19.34
N ALA A 264 5.21 14.29 -18.43
CA ALA A 264 5.02 12.83 -18.47
C ALA A 264 4.29 12.44 -19.76
N THR A 265 4.79 11.43 -20.45
CA THR A 265 4.13 10.93 -21.68
C THR A 265 2.92 10.08 -21.31
N PRO A 266 1.96 9.87 -22.23
CA PRO A 266 0.79 9.04 -21.96
C PRO A 266 1.13 7.65 -21.42
N ILE A 267 2.11 6.99 -22.03
CA ILE A 267 2.57 5.65 -21.61
C ILE A 267 3.15 5.67 -20.18
N VAL A 268 3.88 6.72 -19.79
CA VAL A 268 4.43 6.85 -18.43
C VAL A 268 3.31 7.03 -17.41
N ILE A 269 2.29 7.81 -17.74
CA ILE A 269 1.13 8.04 -16.87
C ILE A 269 0.38 6.71 -16.68
N ILE A 270 0.00 6.03 -17.76
CA ILE A 270 -0.72 4.74 -17.70
C ILE A 270 0.06 3.72 -16.88
N ARG A 271 1.37 3.58 -17.14
CA ARG A 271 2.22 2.63 -16.42
C ARG A 271 2.13 2.82 -14.91
N ARG A 272 2.16 4.06 -14.40
CA ARG A 272 2.05 4.33 -12.96
C ARG A 272 0.74 3.83 -12.35
N PHE A 273 -0.36 3.88 -13.12
CA PHE A 273 -1.66 3.37 -12.69
C PHE A 273 -1.78 1.85 -12.85
N LEU A 274 -1.20 1.27 -13.92
CA LEU A 274 -1.13 -0.19 -14.09
C LEU A 274 -0.30 -0.84 -12.97
N ASP A 275 0.82 -0.22 -12.58
CA ASP A 275 1.66 -0.70 -11.47
C ASP A 275 0.86 -0.82 -10.16
N LYS A 276 -0.13 0.06 -9.92
CA LYS A 276 -0.99 0.02 -8.71
C LYS A 276 -1.90 -1.20 -8.65
N ILE A 277 -2.22 -1.77 -9.81
CA ILE A 277 -3.03 -2.99 -9.92
C ILE A 277 -2.17 -4.20 -10.31
N GLY A 278 -0.84 -4.06 -10.30
CA GLY A 278 0.10 -5.14 -10.63
C GLY A 278 0.18 -5.50 -12.12
N TYR A 279 -0.39 -4.70 -13.01
CA TYR A 279 -0.23 -4.90 -14.46
C TYR A 279 1.08 -4.33 -14.96
N GLY A 280 1.70 -5.04 -15.90
CA GLY A 280 2.90 -4.60 -16.60
C GLY A 280 2.60 -3.91 -17.91
N LEU A 281 3.62 -3.25 -18.46
CA LEU A 281 3.60 -2.72 -19.81
C LEU A 281 4.91 -3.05 -20.52
N GLN A 282 4.83 -3.81 -21.61
CA GLN A 282 5.99 -4.29 -22.37
C GLN A 282 6.08 -3.59 -23.72
N CYS A 283 7.30 -3.22 -24.12
CA CYS A 283 7.57 -2.71 -25.46
C CYS A 283 7.71 -3.89 -26.42
N ILE A 284 6.74 -4.06 -27.33
CA ILE A 284 6.71 -5.18 -28.27
C ILE A 284 7.54 -4.91 -29.53
N ARG A 285 7.58 -3.65 -30.00
CA ARG A 285 8.35 -3.28 -31.19
C ARG A 285 8.62 -1.79 -31.31
N TYR A 286 9.45 -1.46 -32.28
CA TYR A 286 9.69 -0.11 -32.76
C TYR A 286 9.05 0.07 -34.12
N GLN A 287 8.21 1.10 -34.27
CA GLN A 287 7.61 1.49 -35.53
C GLN A 287 8.25 2.78 -36.03
N SER A 288 8.62 2.82 -37.31
CA SER A 288 9.09 4.04 -37.97
C SER A 288 7.92 4.68 -38.72
N GLN A 289 7.67 5.96 -38.48
CA GLN A 289 6.74 6.75 -39.29
C GLN A 289 7.52 7.98 -39.79
N GLY A 290 7.94 7.93 -41.06
CA GLY A 290 8.87 8.89 -41.64
C GLY A 290 10.23 8.88 -40.94
N LYS A 291 10.73 10.07 -40.54
CA LYS A 291 12.02 10.23 -39.84
C LYS A 291 11.96 9.92 -38.34
N LYS A 292 10.78 9.67 -37.76
CA LYS A 292 10.60 9.45 -36.33
C LYS A 292 10.35 7.97 -36.02
N ARG A 293 10.95 7.48 -34.93
CA ARG A 293 10.76 6.12 -34.41
C ARG A 293 9.94 6.18 -33.13
N PHE A 294 8.90 5.35 -33.06
CA PHE A 294 7.98 5.25 -31.93
C PHE A 294 8.05 3.85 -31.33
N ARG A 295 7.93 3.77 -30.01
CA ARG A 295 7.79 2.50 -29.29
C ARG A 295 6.31 2.13 -29.23
N VAL A 296 6.03 0.86 -29.50
CA VAL A 296 4.70 0.27 -29.40
C VAL A 296 4.69 -0.64 -28.19
N TYR A 297 3.69 -0.48 -27.34
CA TYR A 297 3.54 -1.19 -26.08
C TYR A 297 2.30 -2.07 -26.07
N GLN A 298 2.31 -3.07 -25.20
CA GLN A 298 1.17 -3.93 -24.91
C GLN A 298 1.08 -4.16 -23.40
N LEU A 299 -0.13 -4.36 -22.89
CA LEU A 299 -0.35 -4.71 -21.49
C LEU A 299 0.16 -6.12 -21.22
N VAL A 300 0.71 -6.32 -20.04
CA VAL A 300 1.11 -7.64 -19.54
C VAL A 300 0.24 -7.96 -18.33
N SER A 301 -0.58 -9.00 -18.47
CA SER A 301 -1.39 -9.51 -17.37
C SER A 301 -0.50 -10.16 -16.31
N PRO A 302 -0.78 -9.92 -15.02
CA PRO A 302 -0.11 -10.63 -13.93
C PRO A 302 -0.64 -12.06 -13.78
N GLU A 303 0.26 -13.03 -13.96
CA GLU A 303 0.00 -14.47 -13.74
C GLU A 303 0.26 -14.84 -12.27
N ASP A 304 -0.50 -14.26 -11.34
CA ASP A 304 -0.24 -14.36 -9.90
C ASP A 304 -1.34 -15.09 -9.09
N GLY A 305 -2.34 -15.66 -9.77
CA GLY A 305 -3.45 -16.38 -9.14
C GLY A 305 -4.56 -15.49 -8.56
N ARG A 306 -4.54 -14.17 -8.81
CA ARG A 306 -5.54 -13.22 -8.31
C ARG A 306 -7.00 -13.58 -8.61
N MET A 307 -7.23 -14.35 -9.66
CA MET A 307 -8.58 -14.71 -10.09
C MET A 307 -9.29 -15.63 -9.10
N GLU A 308 -8.55 -16.52 -8.44
CA GLU A 308 -9.10 -17.36 -7.38
C GLU A 308 -9.62 -16.49 -6.22
N VAL A 309 -8.84 -15.49 -5.80
CA VAL A 309 -9.23 -14.54 -4.75
C VAL A 309 -10.46 -13.74 -5.18
N PHE A 310 -10.51 -13.27 -6.41
CA PHE A 310 -11.67 -12.50 -6.90
C PHE A 310 -12.95 -13.32 -6.92
N GLN A 311 -12.87 -14.61 -7.27
CA GLN A 311 -14.03 -15.49 -7.20
C GLN A 311 -14.54 -15.65 -5.76
N ARG A 312 -13.62 -15.78 -4.78
CA ARG A 312 -13.98 -15.84 -3.35
C ARG A 312 -14.63 -14.55 -2.86
N TRP A 313 -14.06 -13.40 -3.21
CA TRP A 313 -14.64 -12.09 -2.86
C TRP A 313 -16.01 -11.90 -3.52
N LEU A 314 -16.13 -12.15 -4.82
CA LEU A 314 -17.40 -12.01 -5.53
C LEU A 314 -18.50 -12.91 -4.94
N ALA A 315 -18.16 -14.14 -4.56
CA ALA A 315 -19.09 -15.04 -3.88
C ALA A 315 -19.53 -14.50 -2.50
N SER A 316 -18.63 -13.86 -1.77
CA SER A 316 -18.93 -13.23 -0.48
C SER A 316 -19.81 -11.99 -0.63
N ASP A 317 -19.51 -11.10 -1.58
CA ASP A 317 -20.33 -9.92 -1.88
C ASP A 317 -21.73 -10.30 -2.37
N GLY A 318 -21.87 -11.41 -3.11
CA GLY A 318 -23.17 -11.93 -3.54
C GLY A 318 -24.05 -12.42 -2.38
N GLN A 319 -23.46 -12.80 -1.24
CA GLN A 319 -24.19 -13.22 -0.05
C GLN A 319 -24.47 -12.05 0.91
N SER A 320 -23.51 -11.13 1.04
CA SER A 320 -23.65 -9.92 1.82
C SER A 320 -22.93 -8.77 1.15
N LEU A 321 -23.71 -7.91 0.52
CA LEU A 321 -23.28 -6.76 -0.27
C LEU A 321 -22.18 -5.93 0.40
N GLY A 322 -20.99 -5.85 -0.23
CA GLY A 322 -19.86 -5.04 0.23
C GLY A 322 -19.09 -5.61 1.43
N THR A 323 -19.22 -6.91 1.74
CA THR A 323 -18.61 -7.54 2.93
C THR A 323 -17.24 -8.17 2.66
N SER A 324 -16.83 -8.27 1.39
CA SER A 324 -15.57 -8.94 0.98
C SER A 324 -14.29 -8.44 1.66
N GLU A 325 -14.31 -7.26 2.28
CA GLU A 325 -13.09 -6.58 2.72
C GLU A 325 -13.19 -5.89 4.10
N ILE A 326 -14.37 -5.83 4.72
CA ILE A 326 -14.62 -4.88 5.82
C ILE A 326 -13.82 -5.20 7.08
N LEU A 327 -13.43 -6.46 7.31
CA LEU A 327 -12.99 -6.90 8.63
C LEU A 327 -11.54 -6.55 9.02
N LEU A 328 -10.69 -6.04 8.11
CA LEU A 328 -9.24 -6.29 8.24
C LEU A 328 -8.27 -5.13 8.00
N ASP A 329 -8.71 -3.89 7.82
CA ASP A 329 -7.76 -2.81 8.12
C ASP A 329 -7.62 -2.80 9.64
N ASN A 330 -6.41 -3.01 10.17
CA ASN A 330 -6.16 -3.31 11.60
C ASN A 330 -6.61 -2.22 12.60
N GLY A 331 -7.22 -1.13 12.13
CA GLY A 331 -7.93 -0.13 12.95
C GLY A 331 -9.47 -0.26 12.96
N LEU A 332 -10.06 -1.09 12.11
CA LEU A 332 -11.50 -1.17 11.83
C LEU A 332 -12.19 -2.42 12.42
N SER A 333 -11.55 -3.14 13.35
CA SER A 333 -12.26 -4.20 14.05
C SER A 333 -13.42 -3.60 14.86
N PRO A 334 -14.65 -4.13 14.75
CA PRO A 334 -15.77 -3.68 15.57
C PRO A 334 -15.39 -3.88 17.04
N ARG A 335 -15.27 -2.78 17.78
CA ARG A 335 -15.22 -2.84 19.23
C ARG A 335 -16.60 -3.34 19.65
N SER A 336 -16.69 -4.59 20.09
CA SER A 336 -17.88 -5.07 20.80
C SER A 336 -18.10 -4.12 21.97
N GLY A 337 -19.18 -3.35 21.90
CA GLY A 337 -19.58 -2.40 22.91
C GLY A 337 -19.91 -3.16 24.19
N ASN A 338 -18.97 -3.23 25.11
CA ASN A 338 -19.34 -3.39 26.51
C ASN A 338 -19.80 -2.02 26.98
N THR A 339 -21.10 -1.81 26.99
CA THR A 339 -21.75 -0.76 27.79
C THR A 339 -21.58 -1.15 29.25
N GLN A 340 -20.38 -0.98 29.79
CA GLN A 340 -20.22 -0.86 31.24
C GLN A 340 -20.43 0.63 31.54
N SER A 341 -21.55 0.93 32.18
CA SER A 341 -21.75 2.18 32.90
C SER A 341 -20.53 2.41 33.78
N VAL A 342 -19.72 3.42 33.45
CA VAL A 342 -18.61 3.82 34.29
C VAL A 342 -19.22 4.53 35.49
N ASP A 343 -19.32 3.81 36.61
CA ASP A 343 -19.56 4.41 37.91
C ASP A 343 -18.49 5.47 38.16
N SER A 344 -18.97 6.69 38.42
CA SER A 344 -18.20 7.93 38.40
C SER A 344 -17.39 8.15 39.69
N GLU A 345 -16.91 7.09 40.33
CA GLU A 345 -16.25 7.16 41.65
C GLU A 345 -15.11 6.14 41.77
N ASN A 346 -14.01 6.34 41.02
CA ASN A 346 -12.61 5.98 41.39
C ASN A 346 -11.70 5.88 40.15
N SER A 347 -11.41 7.01 39.50
CA SER A 347 -10.41 7.06 38.43
C SER A 347 -9.16 7.80 38.90
N ASN A 348 -8.24 7.06 39.54
CA ASN A 348 -6.86 7.48 39.75
C ASN A 348 -6.05 7.31 38.44
N TYR A 349 -6.38 8.10 37.41
CA TYR A 349 -5.54 8.19 36.21
C TYR A 349 -4.99 9.60 36.07
N VAL A 350 -3.66 9.68 36.03
CA VAL A 350 -2.92 10.93 35.79
C VAL A 350 -3.06 11.28 34.31
N GLN A 351 -3.74 12.39 34.04
CA GLN A 351 -3.85 13.00 32.71
C GLN A 351 -2.47 13.51 32.27
N LEU A 352 -1.83 12.79 31.34
CA LEU A 352 -0.56 13.19 30.72
C LEU A 352 -0.81 14.02 29.46
N CYS A 353 -1.41 15.20 29.64
CA CYS A 353 -1.30 16.28 28.66
C CYS A 353 -0.60 17.44 29.36
N LEU A 354 0.65 17.70 28.95
CA LEU A 354 1.36 18.92 29.34
C LEU A 354 0.62 20.10 28.72
N ASN A 355 0.04 20.95 29.57
CA ASN A 355 -0.39 22.28 29.18
C ASN A 355 0.86 23.08 28.76
N VAL A 356 0.97 23.40 27.47
CA VAL A 356 1.79 24.50 26.96
C VAL A 356 0.98 25.27 25.95
#